data_AF-A0A1G6V7T0-F1
#
_entry.id   AF-A0A1G6V7T0-F1
#
_cell.length_a   1.000
_cell.length_b   1.000
_cell.length_c   1.000
_cell.angle_alpha   90.00
_cell.angle_beta   90.00
_cell.angle_gamma   90.00
#
_symmetry.space_group_name_H-M   'P 1'
#
loop_
_entity.id
_entity.type
_entity.pdbx_description
1 polymer ?
#
loop_
_entity_poly.entity_id
_entity_poly.type
_entity_poly.pdbx_seq_one_letter_code
_entity_poly.pdbx_strand_id
1 'polypeptide(L)'
;MLTATLACGKTLERPADYISSESTLNQETMESKFYDFKLKDLDGNEVSFEQFKGKKVLLVNVASKCGYTPQYEALQELHENYGDKIVILAFPANNFGGQEPGSNEEIKEFCSANYGVTFPVFEKISVKGFDKHPLYRWLSDEKENGWNNQEPSWNFCKYYVNEAGELEKFFPSSVTPLDEQILSLVSQ
;
A
#
# COMPACT_ATOMS: atom_id res chain seq x y z
N MET A 1 46.13 -65.11 -40.26
CA MET A 1 45.16 -64.27 -41.01
C MET A 1 44.70 -63.18 -40.04
N LEU A 2 45.17 -61.94 -40.23
CA LEU A 2 44.42 -60.81 -40.83
C LEU A 2 43.26 -60.40 -39.89
N THR A 3 43.15 -59.20 -39.31
CA THR A 3 43.45 -57.81 -39.72
C THR A 3 43.41 -56.94 -38.44
N ALA A 4 44.35 -56.02 -38.16
CA ALA A 4 44.40 -54.60 -38.61
C ALA A 4 43.19 -53.78 -38.08
N THR A 5 43.26 -52.56 -37.53
CA THR A 5 44.29 -51.50 -37.51
C THR A 5 43.80 -50.32 -36.63
N LEU A 6 44.72 -49.38 -36.31
CA LEU A 6 44.53 -47.92 -36.11
C LEU A 6 43.83 -47.44 -34.82
N ALA A 7 44.15 -46.31 -34.20
CA ALA A 7 45.07 -45.21 -34.50
C ALA A 7 45.38 -44.41 -33.22
N CYS A 8 46.54 -43.75 -33.23
CA CYS A 8 47.00 -42.71 -32.32
C CYS A 8 46.18 -41.41 -32.48
N GLY A 9 46.00 -40.61 -31.41
CA GLY A 9 45.33 -39.31 -31.52
C GLY A 9 45.30 -38.44 -30.27
N LYS A 10 46.43 -37.77 -29.99
CA LYS A 10 46.60 -36.37 -29.54
C LYS A 10 45.88 -35.85 -28.26
N THR A 11 46.71 -35.48 -27.28
CA THR A 11 46.44 -34.50 -26.22
C THR A 11 46.04 -33.15 -26.84
N LEU A 12 44.91 -32.59 -26.41
CA LEU A 12 44.50 -31.23 -26.73
C LEU A 12 44.67 -30.35 -25.50
N GLU A 13 45.52 -29.34 -25.61
CA GLU A 13 45.63 -28.27 -24.61
C GLU A 13 44.40 -27.35 -24.66
N ARG A 14 44.03 -26.83 -23.48
CA ARG A 14 42.88 -25.96 -23.25
C ARG A 14 43.24 -24.51 -23.60
N PRO A 15 42.54 -23.82 -24.52
CA PRO A 15 42.74 -22.40 -24.70
C PRO A 15 42.14 -21.62 -23.51
N ALA A 16 42.93 -20.69 -22.98
CA ALA A 16 42.45 -19.62 -22.12
C ALA A 16 41.84 -18.55 -23.04
N ASP A 17 40.54 -18.28 -22.86
CA ASP A 17 39.85 -17.02 -23.14
C ASP A 17 38.36 -17.23 -22.82
N TYR A 18 38.02 -17.17 -21.53
CA TYR A 18 36.64 -17.08 -21.07
C TYR A 18 36.39 -15.63 -20.67
N ILE A 19 35.98 -14.82 -21.65
CA ILE A 19 35.50 -13.46 -21.41
C ILE A 19 34.14 -13.58 -20.73
N SER A 20 34.08 -13.34 -19.43
CA SER A 20 32.82 -13.15 -18.71
C SER A 20 32.24 -11.79 -19.12
N SER A 21 31.28 -11.80 -20.05
CA SER A 21 30.40 -10.65 -20.23
C SER A 21 29.56 -10.52 -18.96
N GLU A 22 29.98 -9.63 -18.06
CA GLU A 22 29.12 -9.12 -17.00
C GLU A 22 27.91 -8.48 -17.69
N SER A 23 26.79 -9.19 -17.68
CA SER A 23 25.51 -8.63 -18.05
C SER A 23 25.12 -7.67 -16.94
N THR A 24 25.37 -6.38 -17.15
CA THR A 24 24.75 -5.32 -16.37
C THR A 24 23.25 -5.44 -16.58
N LEU A 25 22.58 -6.15 -15.66
CA LEU A 25 21.14 -6.21 -15.62
C LEU A 25 20.67 -4.82 -15.20
N ASN A 26 20.25 -4.00 -16.16
CA ASN A 26 19.41 -2.85 -15.86
C ASN A 26 18.17 -3.41 -15.16
N GLN A 27 18.09 -3.24 -13.84
CA GLN A 27 16.82 -3.34 -13.14
C GLN A 27 15.98 -2.16 -13.63
N GLU A 28 15.19 -2.37 -14.67
CA GLU A 28 13.99 -1.57 -14.85
C GLU A 28 13.20 -1.74 -13.57
N THR A 29 13.12 -0.66 -12.78
CA THR A 29 12.29 -0.60 -11.59
C THR A 29 10.85 -0.79 -12.06
N MET A 30 10.32 -2.00 -11.93
CA MET A 30 8.90 -2.26 -12.12
C MET A 30 8.15 -1.34 -11.17
N GLU A 31 7.39 -0.38 -11.72
CA GLU A 31 6.62 0.55 -10.90
C GLU A 31 5.63 -0.23 -10.01
N SER A 32 5.47 0.20 -8.75
CA SER A 32 4.56 -0.47 -7.82
C SER A 32 3.11 -0.41 -8.32
N LYS A 33 2.41 -1.56 -8.24
CA LYS A 33 0.97 -1.69 -8.49
C LYS A 33 0.11 -0.73 -7.66
N PHE A 34 0.65 -0.20 -6.57
CA PHE A 34 -0.01 0.82 -5.77
C PHE A 34 -0.37 2.08 -6.60
N TYR A 35 0.46 2.44 -7.57
CA TYR A 35 0.25 3.66 -8.36
C TYR A 35 -0.78 3.48 -9.49
N ASP A 36 -1.19 2.25 -9.79
CA ASP A 36 -2.19 1.94 -10.82
C ASP A 36 -3.64 2.20 -10.33
N PHE A 37 -3.83 2.37 -9.02
CA PHE A 37 -5.15 2.56 -8.45
C PHE A 37 -5.74 3.93 -8.81
N LYS A 38 -7.03 3.92 -9.16
CA LYS A 38 -7.87 5.10 -9.37
C LYS A 38 -9.16 4.92 -8.61
N LEU A 39 -9.43 5.81 -7.68
CA LEU A 39 -10.62 5.77 -6.83
C LEU A 39 -11.30 7.14 -6.83
N LYS A 40 -12.58 7.16 -6.48
CA LYS A 40 -13.33 8.42 -6.37
C LYS A 40 -13.24 8.99 -4.95
N ASP A 41 -13.07 10.31 -4.87
CA ASP A 41 -13.26 11.05 -3.62
C ASP A 41 -14.75 11.13 -3.23
N LEU A 42 -15.08 11.67 -2.05
CA LEU A 42 -16.47 11.85 -1.63
C LEU A 42 -17.30 12.77 -2.54
N ASP A 43 -16.66 13.57 -3.40
CA ASP A 43 -17.32 14.43 -4.40
C ASP A 43 -17.47 13.72 -5.76
N GLY A 44 -17.04 12.47 -5.88
CA GLY A 44 -17.11 11.66 -7.08
C GLY A 44 -15.99 11.94 -8.09
N ASN A 45 -15.00 12.78 -7.75
CA ASN A 45 -13.85 13.05 -8.62
C ASN A 45 -12.89 11.88 -8.61
N GLU A 46 -12.36 11.51 -9.78
CA GLU A 46 -11.34 10.46 -9.88
C GLU A 46 -9.98 10.98 -9.37
N VAL A 47 -9.39 10.24 -8.44
CA VAL A 47 -8.08 10.47 -7.83
C VAL A 47 -7.17 9.32 -8.24
N SER A 48 -6.20 9.61 -9.11
CA SER A 48 -5.15 8.66 -9.51
C SER A 48 -4.09 8.56 -8.42
N PHE A 49 -3.72 7.36 -8.00
CA PHE A 49 -2.69 7.15 -6.96
C PHE A 49 -1.29 7.47 -7.47
N GLU A 50 -1.10 7.58 -8.78
CA GLU A 50 0.12 8.10 -9.40
C GLU A 50 0.57 9.44 -8.80
N GLN A 51 -0.37 10.30 -8.38
CA GLN A 51 -0.05 11.59 -7.73
C GLN A 51 0.63 11.47 -6.36
N PHE A 52 0.69 10.26 -5.82
CA PHE A 52 1.36 9.92 -4.57
C PHE A 52 2.73 9.26 -4.79
N LYS A 53 3.23 9.19 -6.04
CA LYS A 53 4.61 8.76 -6.32
C LYS A 53 5.61 9.58 -5.52
N GLY A 54 6.56 8.91 -4.87
CA GLY A 54 7.57 9.55 -4.03
C GLY A 54 7.06 10.08 -2.69
N LYS A 55 5.81 9.80 -2.30
CA LYS A 55 5.23 10.21 -1.02
C LYS A 55 5.01 9.02 -0.11
N LYS A 56 5.16 9.24 1.20
CA LYS A 56 4.68 8.31 2.22
C LYS A 56 3.16 8.40 2.31
N VAL A 57 2.48 7.27 2.38
CA VAL A 57 1.01 7.22 2.39
C VAL A 57 0.51 6.38 3.56
N LEU A 58 -0.44 6.92 4.31
CA LEU A 58 -1.18 6.21 5.35
C LEU A 58 -2.62 5.99 4.91
N LEU A 59 -2.96 4.76 4.54
CA LEU A 59 -4.33 4.36 4.20
C LEU A 59 -5.07 3.94 5.45
N VAL A 60 -6.30 4.43 5.65
CA VAL A 60 -7.09 4.16 6.86
C VAL A 60 -8.52 3.79 6.50
N ASN A 61 -9.04 2.67 6.99
CA ASN A 61 -10.48 2.39 6.89
C ASN A 61 -11.22 3.09 8.03
N VAL A 62 -12.21 3.94 7.75
CA VAL A 62 -12.85 4.80 8.74
C VAL A 62 -14.35 4.51 8.90
N ALA A 63 -14.91 4.94 10.03
CA ALA A 63 -16.32 4.83 10.35
C ALA A 63 -16.81 6.01 11.21
N SER A 64 -18.01 6.53 10.97
CA SER A 64 -18.60 7.65 11.73
C SER A 64 -19.24 7.24 13.07
N LYS A 65 -19.62 5.96 13.26
CA LYS A 65 -20.32 5.46 14.45
C LYS A 65 -19.53 4.39 15.21
N CYS A 66 -18.21 4.56 15.29
CA CYS A 66 -17.30 3.62 15.94
C CYS A 66 -16.72 4.21 17.23
N GLY A 67 -16.37 3.37 18.21
CA GLY A 67 -15.66 3.82 19.43
C GLY A 67 -14.27 4.42 19.16
N TYR A 68 -13.73 4.23 17.95
CA TYR A 68 -12.46 4.78 17.47
C TYR A 68 -12.63 6.02 16.60
N THR A 69 -13.87 6.46 16.34
CA THR A 69 -14.16 7.67 15.55
C THR A 69 -13.45 8.92 16.08
N PRO A 70 -13.21 9.11 17.40
CA PRO A 70 -12.39 10.22 17.89
C PRO A 70 -10.95 10.26 17.31
N GLN A 71 -10.43 9.17 16.73
CA GLN A 71 -9.14 9.19 16.04
C GLN A 71 -9.13 10.10 14.79
N TYR A 72 -10.27 10.56 14.28
CA TYR A 72 -10.28 11.62 13.27
C TYR A 72 -9.55 12.89 13.73
N GLU A 73 -9.62 13.25 15.01
CA GLU A 73 -8.88 14.39 15.57
C GLU A 73 -7.37 14.18 15.41
N ALA A 74 -6.89 13.00 15.80
CA ALA A 74 -5.47 12.65 15.68
C ALA A 74 -5.01 12.48 14.23
N LEU A 75 -5.89 12.02 13.31
CA LEU A 75 -5.59 11.99 11.88
C LEU A 75 -5.49 13.41 11.31
N GLN A 76 -6.38 14.31 11.70
CA GLN A 76 -6.35 15.70 11.27
C GLN A 76 -5.11 16.40 11.81
N GLU A 77 -4.76 16.19 13.08
CA GLU A 77 -3.52 16.71 13.66
C GLU A 77 -2.27 16.18 12.94
N LEU A 78 -2.22 14.87 12.62
CA LEU A 78 -1.14 14.29 11.82
C LEU A 78 -1.03 14.97 10.44
N HIS A 79 -2.16 15.22 9.79
CA HIS A 79 -2.21 15.88 8.50
C HIS A 79 -1.76 17.35 8.56
N GLU A 80 -2.19 18.09 9.58
CA GLU A 80 -1.81 19.50 9.76
C GLU A 80 -0.32 19.66 10.06
N ASN A 81 0.22 18.80 10.92
CA ASN A 81 1.61 18.89 11.36
C ASN A 81 2.61 18.27 10.38
N TYR A 82 2.18 17.30 9.56
CA TYR A 82 3.08 16.47 8.75
C TYR A 82 2.57 16.16 7.33
N GLY A 83 1.56 16.88 6.83
CA GLY A 83 0.97 16.64 5.51
C GLY A 83 1.93 16.85 4.33
N ASP A 84 3.06 17.53 4.55
CA ASP A 84 4.17 17.67 3.61
C ASP A 84 5.04 16.40 3.52
N LYS A 85 4.99 15.55 4.55
CA LYS A 85 5.80 14.33 4.68
C LYS A 85 5.00 13.05 4.52
N ILE A 86 3.74 13.03 4.93
CA ILE A 86 2.85 11.87 4.82
C ILE A 86 1.45 12.28 4.38
N VAL A 87 0.89 11.52 3.43
CA VAL A 87 -0.47 11.73 2.92
C VAL A 87 -1.42 10.71 3.56
N ILE A 88 -2.52 11.18 4.14
CA ILE A 88 -3.58 10.32 4.67
C ILE A 88 -4.63 10.08 3.59
N LEU A 89 -4.98 8.82 3.34
CA LEU A 89 -6.09 8.42 2.47
C LEU A 89 -7.13 7.66 3.28
N ALA A 90 -8.28 8.27 3.55
CA ALA A 90 -9.33 7.67 4.36
C ALA A 90 -10.42 7.01 3.50
N PHE A 91 -10.78 5.78 3.86
CA PHE A 91 -11.77 4.96 3.15
C PHE A 91 -12.91 4.58 4.09
N PRO A 92 -14.06 5.27 4.02
CA PRO A 92 -15.24 4.90 4.77
C PRO A 92 -15.65 3.46 4.46
N ALA A 93 -16.02 2.69 5.47
CA ALA A 93 -16.35 1.28 5.30
C ALA A 93 -17.44 0.83 6.27
N ASN A 94 -18.49 0.21 5.73
CA ASN A 94 -19.62 -0.29 6.54
C ASN A 94 -19.48 -1.75 6.97
N ASN A 95 -18.31 -2.37 6.73
CA ASN A 95 -18.08 -3.80 6.98
C ASN A 95 -18.15 -4.19 8.46
N PHE A 96 -17.96 -3.23 9.38
CA PHE A 96 -17.79 -3.50 10.80
C PHE A 96 -18.95 -2.92 11.61
N GLY A 97 -19.84 -3.80 12.05
CA GLY A 97 -20.97 -3.45 12.92
C GLY A 97 -21.98 -2.46 12.32
N GLY A 98 -21.97 -2.25 11.00
CA GLY A 98 -22.85 -1.27 10.35
C GLY A 98 -22.56 0.19 10.78
N GLN A 99 -21.30 0.49 11.13
CA GLN A 99 -20.91 1.76 11.74
C GLN A 99 -20.64 2.91 10.75
N GLU A 100 -20.83 2.68 9.45
CA GLU A 100 -20.77 3.71 8.40
C GLU A 100 -21.98 3.61 7.45
N PRO A 101 -23.22 3.75 7.97
CA PRO A 101 -24.42 3.50 7.19
C PRO A 101 -24.73 4.62 6.18
N GLY A 102 -24.22 5.84 6.40
CA GLY A 102 -24.55 7.03 5.62
C GLY A 102 -24.04 6.99 4.18
N SER A 103 -24.64 7.81 3.33
CA SER A 103 -24.20 8.18 1.98
C SER A 103 -22.86 8.93 1.99
N ASN A 104 -22.24 9.09 0.82
CA ASN A 104 -20.98 9.83 0.71
C ASN A 104 -21.16 11.30 1.15
N GLU A 105 -22.32 11.89 0.84
CA GLU A 105 -22.68 13.24 1.26
C GLU A 105 -22.80 13.37 2.78
N GLU A 106 -23.48 12.43 3.44
CA GLU A 106 -23.61 12.39 4.90
C GLU A 106 -22.24 12.16 5.58
N ILE A 107 -21.38 11.33 4.98
CA ILE A 107 -20.02 11.10 5.49
C ILE A 107 -19.17 12.35 5.37
N LYS A 108 -19.27 13.07 4.24
CA LYS A 108 -18.55 14.34 4.02
C LYS A 108 -18.98 15.39 5.04
N GLU A 109 -20.29 15.54 5.25
CA GLU A 109 -20.83 16.45 6.26
C GLU A 109 -20.34 16.05 7.66
N PHE A 110 -20.36 14.76 7.99
CA PHE A 110 -19.87 14.27 9.27
C PHE A 110 -18.39 14.63 9.51
N CYS A 111 -17.52 14.33 8.55
CA CYS A 111 -16.08 14.57 8.66
C CYS A 111 -15.76 16.06 8.79
N SER A 112 -16.42 16.90 8.01
CA SER A 112 -16.19 18.35 8.02
C SER A 112 -16.77 19.03 9.28
N ALA A 113 -18.03 18.73 9.64
CA ALA A 113 -18.71 19.41 10.73
C ALA A 113 -18.19 19.02 12.12
N ASN A 114 -17.75 17.77 12.31
CA ASN A 114 -17.36 17.27 13.62
C ASN A 114 -15.85 17.29 13.87
N TYR A 115 -15.04 17.19 12.80
CA TYR A 115 -13.59 16.99 12.94
C TYR A 115 -12.76 17.93 12.06
N GLY A 116 -13.38 18.75 11.22
CA GLY A 116 -12.66 19.67 10.34
C GLY A 116 -11.72 18.97 9.37
N VAL A 117 -12.03 17.74 8.95
CA VAL A 117 -11.15 16.92 8.11
C VAL A 117 -10.83 17.62 6.80
N THR A 118 -9.53 17.78 6.51
CA THR A 118 -9.03 18.35 5.25
C THR A 118 -8.17 17.39 4.42
N PHE A 119 -7.78 16.24 4.97
CA PHE A 119 -7.11 15.20 4.20
C PHE A 119 -8.08 14.47 3.25
N PRO A 120 -7.57 13.81 2.19
CA PRO A 120 -8.40 13.05 1.25
C PRO A 120 -9.26 11.97 1.91
N VAL A 121 -10.57 12.06 1.69
CA VAL A 121 -11.55 11.02 2.04
C VAL A 121 -12.23 10.53 0.75
N PHE A 122 -12.28 9.22 0.60
CA PHE A 122 -12.79 8.54 -0.60
C PHE A 122 -14.24 8.10 -0.46
N GLU A 123 -14.86 7.71 -1.57
CA GLU A 123 -16.16 7.04 -1.53
C GLU A 123 -16.11 5.80 -0.63
N LYS A 124 -17.27 5.47 -0.04
CA LYS A 124 -17.42 4.27 0.78
C LYS A 124 -17.14 3.00 -0.04
N ILE A 125 -16.27 2.13 0.46
CA ILE A 125 -15.91 0.86 -0.19
C ILE A 125 -15.99 -0.32 0.79
N SER A 126 -16.10 -1.54 0.25
CA SER A 126 -15.91 -2.75 1.06
C SER A 126 -14.42 -2.99 1.28
N VAL A 127 -14.00 -3.16 2.53
CA VAL A 127 -12.58 -3.37 2.91
C VAL A 127 -12.28 -4.78 3.42
N LYS A 128 -13.30 -5.62 3.54
CA LYS A 128 -13.21 -6.97 4.12
C LYS A 128 -14.18 -7.94 3.45
N GLY A 129 -13.75 -9.19 3.30
CA GLY A 129 -14.60 -10.25 2.77
C GLY A 129 -14.52 -10.37 1.25
N PHE A 130 -15.45 -11.15 0.69
CA PHE A 130 -15.40 -11.53 -0.74
C PHE A 130 -15.57 -10.34 -1.69
N ASP A 131 -16.35 -9.34 -1.30
CA ASP A 131 -16.63 -8.14 -2.08
C ASP A 131 -15.60 -7.02 -1.86
N LYS A 132 -14.52 -7.26 -1.08
CA LYS A 132 -13.54 -6.23 -0.76
C LYS A 132 -12.93 -5.62 -2.02
N HIS A 133 -12.74 -4.30 -1.99
CA HIS A 133 -12.22 -3.51 -3.09
C HIS A 133 -10.82 -3.99 -3.52
N PRO A 134 -10.45 -3.95 -4.82
CA PRO A 134 -9.12 -4.36 -5.29
C PRO A 134 -7.94 -3.76 -4.51
N LEU A 135 -8.03 -2.48 -4.11
CA LEU A 135 -7.05 -1.85 -3.23
C LEU A 135 -6.85 -2.61 -1.91
N TYR A 136 -7.94 -2.96 -1.21
CA TYR A 136 -7.86 -3.72 0.03
C TYR A 136 -7.52 -5.19 -0.19
N ARG A 137 -7.73 -5.75 -1.39
CA ARG A 137 -7.14 -7.06 -1.76
C ARG A 137 -5.62 -6.94 -1.85
N TRP A 138 -5.11 -5.97 -2.58
CA TRP A 138 -3.67 -5.73 -2.70
C TRP A 138 -3.05 -5.53 -1.31
N LEU A 139 -3.65 -4.71 -0.45
CA LEU A 139 -3.18 -4.47 0.92
C LEU A 139 -3.16 -5.72 1.82
N SER A 140 -3.91 -6.78 1.48
CA SER A 140 -4.08 -7.99 2.32
C SER A 140 -3.76 -9.29 1.58
N ASP A 141 -2.98 -9.23 0.51
CA ASP A 141 -2.45 -10.39 -0.21
C ASP A 141 -0.93 -10.29 -0.32
N GLU A 142 -0.22 -11.12 0.44
CA GLU A 142 1.24 -11.15 0.49
C GLU A 142 1.88 -11.43 -0.89
N LYS A 143 1.15 -12.07 -1.82
CA LYS A 143 1.64 -12.31 -3.18
C LYS A 143 1.64 -11.05 -4.04
N GLU A 144 0.81 -10.07 -3.66
CA GLU A 144 0.62 -8.82 -4.39
C GLU A 144 1.40 -7.66 -3.75
N ASN A 145 1.50 -7.63 -2.41
CA ASN A 145 2.19 -6.56 -1.66
C ASN A 145 3.53 -6.97 -1.03
N GLY A 146 3.89 -8.26 -1.08
CA GLY A 146 5.18 -8.79 -0.63
C GLY A 146 5.17 -9.46 0.75
N TRP A 147 4.25 -9.13 1.68
CA TRP A 147 4.29 -9.72 3.03
C TRP A 147 2.98 -9.73 3.81
N ASN A 148 2.09 -8.76 3.63
CA ASN A 148 0.90 -8.64 4.47
C ASN A 148 -0.27 -9.45 3.91
N ASN A 149 -0.75 -10.40 4.70
CA ASN A 149 -1.97 -11.16 4.41
C ASN A 149 -3.14 -10.80 5.36
N GLN A 150 -2.98 -9.75 6.17
CA GLN A 150 -3.96 -9.35 7.16
C GLN A 150 -4.97 -8.36 6.56
N GLU A 151 -6.24 -8.75 6.59
CA GLU A 151 -7.37 -7.84 6.39
C GLU A 151 -7.61 -6.97 7.63
N PRO A 152 -8.27 -5.80 7.50
CA PRO A 152 -8.66 -5.04 8.67
C PRO A 152 -9.56 -5.90 9.58
N SER A 153 -9.22 -5.97 10.87
CA SER A 153 -10.02 -6.66 11.89
C SER A 153 -11.19 -5.81 12.37
N TRP A 154 -11.05 -4.48 12.27
CA TRP A 154 -12.06 -3.50 12.67
C TRP A 154 -11.87 -2.17 11.91
N ASN A 155 -12.72 -1.18 12.22
CA ASN A 155 -12.52 0.21 11.79
C ASN A 155 -11.21 0.80 12.32
N PHE A 156 -10.65 1.77 11.62
CA PHE A 156 -9.41 2.49 11.96
C PHE A 156 -8.14 1.65 11.95
N CYS A 157 -8.06 0.56 11.18
CA CYS A 157 -6.76 -0.04 10.87
C CYS A 157 -6.02 0.87 9.88
N LYS A 158 -4.68 0.86 9.92
CA LYS A 158 -3.86 1.65 8.98
C LYS A 158 -2.87 0.79 8.22
N TYR A 159 -2.61 1.16 6.98
CA TYR A 159 -1.58 0.59 6.14
C TYR A 159 -0.64 1.71 5.73
N TYR A 160 0.66 1.51 5.94
CA TYR A 160 1.68 2.48 5.56
C TYR A 160 2.42 2.00 4.33
N VAL A 161 2.41 2.85 3.30
CA VAL A 161 3.09 2.66 2.02
C VAL A 161 4.21 3.69 1.92
N ASN A 162 5.41 3.23 1.56
CA ASN A 162 6.60 4.08 1.41
C ASN A 162 6.60 4.86 0.08
N GLU A 163 7.64 5.67 -0.12
CA GLU A 163 7.83 6.51 -1.31
C GLU A 163 8.01 5.73 -2.62
N ALA A 164 8.36 4.44 -2.54
CA ALA A 164 8.43 3.53 -3.68
C ALA A 164 7.09 2.87 -4.00
N GLY A 165 6.06 3.10 -3.18
CA GLY A 165 4.74 2.50 -3.35
C GLY A 165 4.65 1.10 -2.76
N GLU A 166 5.57 0.71 -1.88
CA GLU A 166 5.61 -0.61 -1.25
C GLU A 166 4.91 -0.55 0.12
N LEU A 167 4.10 -1.57 0.43
CA LEU A 167 3.50 -1.70 1.75
C LEU A 167 4.58 -2.11 2.75
N GLU A 168 4.80 -1.33 3.81
CA GLU A 168 5.82 -1.64 4.82
C GLU A 168 5.26 -1.96 6.20
N LYS A 169 4.11 -1.38 6.58
CA LYS A 169 3.50 -1.60 7.90
C LYS A 169 1.98 -1.72 7.84
N PHE A 170 1.45 -2.52 8.76
CA PHE A 170 0.04 -2.58 9.10
C PHE A 170 -0.12 -2.27 10.59
N PHE A 171 -1.09 -1.42 10.94
CA PHE A 171 -1.39 -1.00 12.29
C PHE A 171 -2.84 -1.35 12.65
N PRO A 172 -3.08 -2.06 13.78
CA PRO A 172 -4.43 -2.34 14.23
C PRO A 172 -5.11 -1.07 14.77
N SER A 173 -6.44 -1.12 14.93
CA SER A 173 -7.28 0.00 15.38
C SER A 173 -6.81 0.70 16.66
N SER A 174 -6.19 -0.05 17.58
CA SER A 174 -5.71 0.47 18.86
C SER A 174 -4.50 1.39 18.75
N VAL A 175 -3.73 1.32 17.66
CA VAL A 175 -2.61 2.24 17.41
C VAL A 175 -3.19 3.57 16.95
N THR A 176 -2.95 4.63 17.72
CA THR A 176 -3.44 5.97 17.38
C THR A 176 -2.60 6.58 16.24
N PRO A 177 -3.15 7.50 15.44
CA PRO A 177 -2.40 8.15 14.36
C PRO A 177 -1.12 8.88 14.79
N LEU A 178 -1.06 9.32 16.05
CA LEU A 178 0.08 10.02 16.64
C LEU A 178 0.95 9.11 17.52
N ASP A 179 0.76 7.78 17.44
CA ASP A 179 1.62 6.82 18.10
C ASP A 179 3.07 6.93 17.57
N GLU A 180 4.07 6.73 18.43
CA GLU A 180 5.49 6.82 18.06
C GLU A 180 5.85 5.92 16.87
N GLN A 181 5.16 4.77 16.72
CA GLN A 181 5.37 3.87 15.59
C GLN A 181 5.04 4.54 14.25
N ILE A 182 4.02 5.40 14.20
CA ILE A 182 3.67 6.15 12.99
C ILE A 182 4.56 7.39 12.85
N LEU A 183 4.76 8.15 13.92
CA LEU A 183 5.57 9.38 13.88
C LEU A 183 7.04 9.12 13.50
N SER A 184 7.58 7.96 13.87
CA SER A 184 8.94 7.55 13.47
C SER A 184 9.06 7.33 11.96
N LEU A 185 7.99 6.89 11.28
CA LEU A 185 7.99 6.71 9.82
C LEU A 185 7.95 8.05 9.08
N VAL A 186 7.29 9.05 9.66
CA VAL A 186 7.21 10.41 9.09
C VAL A 186 8.56 11.12 9.16
N SER A 187 9.34 10.85 10.21
CA SER A 187 10.60 11.55 10.52
C SER A 187 11.84 10.99 9.83
N GLN A 188 11.73 9.82 9.20
CA GLN A 188 12.81 9.14 8.47
C GLN A 188 13.07 9.76 7.10
#